data_AF-A0AAD4DQH1-F1
#
_entry.id   AF-A0AAD4DQH1-F1
#
_cell.length_a   1.000
_cell.length_b   1.000
_cell.length_c   1.000
_cell.angle_alpha   90.00
_cell.angle_beta   90.00
_cell.angle_gamma   90.00
#
_symmetry.space_group_name_H-M   'P 1'
#
loop_
_entity.id
_entity.type
_entity.pdbx_description
1 polymer ?
#
loop_
_entity_poly.entity_id
_entity_poly.type
_entity_poly.pdbx_seq_one_letter_code
_entity_poly.pdbx_strand_id
1 'polypeptide(L)'
;MAFRVHAYLLEQAAEAPGRHECICLYNSANFANHNNKTLDDLRNDSSTTPRIIVSTAALTNGVDPPNIGCVVVFPQPATSDELLQNFGRANRKRNLADAQGIVYVSKDAVQKAKRIVSQGDNTETTKENMQISMARLILSQCKVNEIDALYDNPPFDMSCTCAICLTTPPPPSRAQDCNCSGCQQEESEETVASADSSMVKKKRKEEKDGYLTLATKNRGHSRIGSVARKGPMGQYGGA
;
A
#
# COMPACT_ATOMS: atom_id res chain seq x y z
N MET A 1 8.27 17.23 5.53
CA MET A 1 8.34 15.76 5.70
C MET A 1 8.81 15.05 4.43
N ALA A 2 8.11 15.16 3.29
CA ALA A 2 8.50 14.49 2.03
C ALA A 2 9.97 14.67 1.63
N PHE A 3 10.53 15.88 1.74
CA PHE A 3 11.96 16.13 1.46
C PHE A 3 12.91 15.29 2.33
N ARG A 4 12.60 15.10 3.62
CA ARG A 4 13.44 14.30 4.53
C ARG A 4 13.45 12.83 4.13
N VAL A 5 12.29 12.28 3.78
CA VAL A 5 12.16 10.91 3.29
C VAL A 5 12.92 10.74 1.97
N HIS A 6 12.78 11.71 1.06
CA HIS A 6 13.50 11.72 -0.21
C HIS A 6 15.02 11.74 -0.03
N ALA A 7 15.53 12.66 0.81
CA ALA A 7 16.95 12.75 1.13
C ALA A 7 17.48 11.46 1.77
N TYR A 8 16.73 10.90 2.74
CA TYR A 8 17.05 9.63 3.37
C TYR A 8 17.14 8.49 2.35
N LEU A 9 16.15 8.35 1.46
CA LEU A 9 16.17 7.30 0.43
C LEU A 9 17.33 7.47 -0.55
N LEU A 10 17.69 8.71 -0.91
CA LEU A 10 18.86 8.98 -1.75
C LEU A 10 20.18 8.60 -1.04
N GLU A 11 20.27 8.83 0.27
CA GLU A 11 21.42 8.42 1.08
C GLU A 11 21.51 6.90 1.18
N GLN A 12 20.39 6.22 1.45
CA GLN A 12 20.32 4.75 1.48
C GLN A 12 20.65 4.11 0.11
N ALA A 13 20.30 4.80 -0.97
CA ALA A 13 20.59 4.39 -2.34
C ALA A 13 21.92 4.95 -2.86
N ALA A 14 22.90 5.24 -1.98
CA ALA A 14 24.11 5.94 -2.37
C ALA A 14 24.86 5.24 -3.53
N GLU A 15 24.95 3.91 -3.49
CA GLU A 15 25.65 3.11 -4.49
C GLU A 15 24.76 2.67 -5.67
N ALA A 16 23.47 3.03 -5.66
CA ALA A 16 22.54 2.60 -6.71
C ALA A 16 22.73 3.43 -8.01
N PRO A 17 22.95 2.79 -9.16
CA PRO A 17 23.06 3.51 -10.43
C PRO A 17 21.74 4.17 -10.78
N GLY A 18 21.79 5.42 -11.24
CA GLY A 18 20.59 6.16 -11.65
C GLY A 18 19.64 6.51 -10.49
N ARG A 19 20.12 6.57 -9.24
CA ARG A 19 19.28 6.86 -8.06
C ARG A 19 18.49 8.17 -8.18
N HIS A 20 19.03 9.18 -8.85
CA HIS A 20 18.38 10.47 -9.03
C HIS A 20 17.23 10.43 -10.05
N GLU A 21 17.28 9.48 -10.97
CA GLU A 21 16.24 9.16 -11.96
C GLU A 21 15.20 8.18 -11.41
N CYS A 22 15.55 7.40 -10.39
CA CYS A 22 14.68 6.40 -9.78
C CYS A 22 13.96 6.90 -8.54
N ILE A 23 14.53 7.86 -7.80
CA ILE A 23 13.97 8.39 -6.55
C ILE A 23 13.58 9.86 -6.77
N CYS A 24 12.30 10.07 -7.09
CA CYS A 24 11.77 11.38 -7.46
C CYS A 24 10.96 11.98 -6.30
N LEU A 25 11.10 13.30 -6.10
CA LEU A 25 10.28 14.06 -5.16
C LEU A 25 9.16 14.77 -5.92
N TYR A 26 7.91 14.58 -5.52
CA TYR A 26 6.75 15.27 -6.10
C TYR A 26 6.03 16.12 -5.04
N ASN A 27 6.06 17.44 -5.19
CA ASN A 27 5.33 18.37 -4.32
C ASN A 27 5.00 19.67 -5.07
N SER A 28 4.13 20.50 -4.48
CA SER A 28 3.69 21.77 -5.07
C SER A 28 4.77 22.86 -5.13
N ALA A 29 5.86 22.73 -4.37
CA ALA A 29 6.97 23.68 -4.37
C ALA A 29 8.04 23.39 -5.44
N ASN A 30 7.98 22.22 -6.09
CA ASN A 30 8.83 21.91 -7.23
C ASN A 30 8.45 22.74 -8.46
N PHE A 31 9.40 22.93 -9.37
CA PHE A 31 9.11 23.49 -10.69
C PHE A 31 8.12 22.61 -11.47
N ALA A 32 7.21 23.26 -12.21
CA ALA A 32 6.18 22.58 -12.99
C ALA A 32 6.77 21.58 -14.01
N ASN A 33 7.89 21.93 -14.65
CA ASN A 33 8.58 21.04 -15.59
C ASN A 33 9.07 19.72 -14.93
N HIS A 34 9.55 19.80 -13.69
CA HIS A 34 10.00 18.64 -12.93
C HIS A 34 8.83 17.72 -12.57
N ASN A 35 7.73 18.29 -12.09
CA ASN A 35 6.51 17.53 -11.77
C ASN A 35 5.90 16.90 -13.03
N ASN A 36 5.83 17.63 -14.14
CA ASN A 36 5.34 17.09 -15.42
C ASN A 36 6.19 15.92 -15.89
N LYS A 37 7.53 16.07 -15.88
CA LYS A 37 8.45 14.99 -16.21
C LYS A 37 8.21 13.76 -15.33
N THR A 38 8.07 13.95 -14.02
CA THR A 38 7.79 12.86 -13.07
C THR A 38 6.48 12.15 -13.37
N LEU A 39 5.42 12.87 -13.77
CA LEU A 39 4.14 12.28 -14.15
C LEU A 39 4.21 11.53 -15.47
N ASP A 40 4.90 12.08 -16.46
CA ASP A 40 5.12 11.42 -17.74
C ASP A 40 5.92 10.12 -17.54
N ASP A 41 6.93 10.18 -16.69
CA ASP A 41 7.75 9.06 -16.25
C ASP A 41 6.94 7.97 -15.53
N LEU A 42 5.94 8.37 -14.75
CA LEU A 42 5.04 7.46 -14.02
C LEU A 42 3.96 6.84 -14.92
N ARG A 43 3.48 7.58 -15.93
CA ARG A 43 2.40 7.13 -16.84
C ARG A 43 2.90 6.21 -17.93
N ASN A 44 4.04 6.56 -18.53
CA ASN A 44 4.52 5.93 -19.73
C ASN A 44 5.31 4.65 -19.48
N ASP A 45 5.68 4.37 -18.22
CA ASP A 45 6.30 3.12 -17.73
C ASP A 45 7.27 2.47 -18.73
N SER A 46 8.07 3.31 -19.40
CA SER A 46 8.97 2.89 -20.48
C SER A 46 10.35 2.50 -19.93
N SER A 47 10.51 2.59 -18.61
CA SER A 47 11.79 2.40 -17.93
C SER A 47 11.79 1.03 -17.28
N THR A 48 12.80 0.21 -17.61
CA THR A 48 13.04 -1.09 -16.98
C THR A 48 13.41 -0.98 -15.49
N THR A 49 13.60 0.24 -14.98
CA THR A 49 14.07 0.48 -13.62
C THR A 49 12.90 0.83 -12.69
N PRO A 50 12.76 0.17 -11.53
CA PRO A 50 11.78 0.54 -10.53
C PRO A 50 11.95 1.99 -10.07
N ARG A 51 10.84 2.72 -9.93
CA ARG A 51 10.84 4.12 -9.46
C ARG A 51 10.10 4.27 -8.14
N ILE A 52 10.67 5.07 -7.24
CA ILE A 52 10.07 5.51 -5.99
C ILE A 52 9.71 6.99 -6.14
N ILE A 53 8.43 7.31 -6.01
CA ILE A 53 7.97 8.70 -6.00
C ILE A 53 7.57 9.06 -4.58
N VAL A 54 8.37 9.91 -3.94
CA VAL A 54 8.05 10.49 -2.65
C VAL A 54 7.16 11.69 -2.88
N SER A 55 5.90 11.63 -2.44
CA SER A 55 4.94 12.70 -2.70
C SER A 55 4.26 13.24 -1.44
N THR A 56 3.74 14.45 -1.56
CA THR A 56 2.76 15.02 -0.63
C THR A 56 1.35 14.85 -1.18
N ALA A 57 0.33 15.38 -0.50
CA ALA A 57 -1.04 15.46 -1.00
C ALA A 57 -1.15 16.12 -2.39
N ALA A 58 -0.12 16.80 -2.89
CA ALA A 58 -0.09 17.32 -4.25
C ALA A 58 -0.27 16.23 -5.35
N LEU A 59 0.12 14.97 -5.10
CA LEU A 59 -0.01 13.89 -6.09
C LEU A 59 -1.35 13.14 -5.99
N THR A 60 -2.21 13.48 -5.03
CA THR A 60 -3.45 12.70 -4.81
C THR A 60 -4.53 13.05 -5.85
N ASN A 61 -4.55 14.26 -6.38
CA ASN A 61 -5.64 14.67 -7.28
C ASN A 61 -5.24 14.56 -8.76
N GLY A 62 -6.07 13.87 -9.55
CA GLY A 62 -5.96 13.88 -11.02
C GLY A 62 -4.84 13.03 -11.62
N VAL A 63 -4.15 12.21 -10.81
CA VAL A 63 -3.10 11.31 -11.30
C VAL A 63 -3.60 9.87 -11.24
N ASP A 64 -3.63 9.23 -12.41
CA ASP A 64 -4.08 7.85 -12.58
C ASP A 64 -3.00 6.97 -13.21
N PRO A 65 -1.99 6.57 -12.42
CA PRO A 65 -0.88 5.79 -12.92
C PRO A 65 -1.28 4.30 -13.00
N PRO A 66 -1.00 3.63 -14.13
CA PRO A 66 -1.56 2.30 -14.37
C PRO A 66 -0.96 1.19 -13.51
N ASN A 67 0.31 1.32 -13.14
CA ASN A 67 1.15 0.21 -12.66
C ASN A 67 1.84 0.53 -11.32
N ILE A 68 1.11 1.03 -10.32
CA ILE A 68 1.66 1.17 -8.96
C ILE A 68 1.62 -0.20 -8.27
N GLY A 69 2.80 -0.76 -8.00
CA GLY A 69 2.93 -2.00 -7.22
C GLY A 69 2.83 -1.79 -5.71
N CYS A 70 3.31 -0.67 -5.18
CA CYS A 70 3.28 -0.41 -3.74
C CYS A 70 2.94 1.05 -3.44
N VAL A 71 2.02 1.26 -2.50
CA VAL A 71 1.73 2.58 -1.91
C VAL A 71 2.16 2.54 -0.45
N VAL A 72 3.06 3.45 -0.08
CA VAL A 72 3.48 3.64 1.31
C VAL A 72 2.93 4.97 1.81
N VAL A 73 2.20 4.94 2.93
CA VAL A 73 1.61 6.13 3.56
C VAL A 73 2.34 6.43 4.86
N PHE A 74 2.94 7.61 4.93
CA PHE A 74 3.68 8.09 6.11
C PHE A 74 3.57 9.63 6.25
N PRO A 75 3.15 10.16 7.41
CA PRO A 75 2.62 9.43 8.57
C PRO A 75 1.22 8.83 8.29
N GLN A 76 0.68 8.05 9.24
CA GLN A 76 -0.70 7.54 9.08
C GLN A 76 -1.72 8.69 8.99
N PRO A 77 -2.75 8.58 8.11
CA PRO A 77 -3.77 9.60 7.95
C PRO A 77 -4.73 9.64 9.15
N ALA A 78 -5.54 10.70 9.22
CA ALA A 78 -6.51 10.89 10.30
C ALA A 78 -7.74 9.98 10.17
N THR A 79 -8.10 9.63 8.93
CA THR A 79 -9.33 8.88 8.59
C THR A 79 -9.00 7.62 7.78
N SER A 80 -9.87 6.61 7.87
CA SER A 80 -9.78 5.41 7.03
C SER A 80 -10.03 5.73 5.56
N ASP A 81 -10.90 6.69 5.25
CA ASP A 81 -11.21 7.10 3.87
C ASP A 81 -9.96 7.58 3.14
N GLU A 82 -9.16 8.44 3.77
CA GLU A 82 -7.92 8.95 3.18
C GLU A 82 -6.91 7.82 2.96
N LEU A 83 -6.82 6.88 3.91
CA LEU A 83 -5.97 5.69 3.75
C LEU A 83 -6.39 4.85 2.55
N LEU A 84 -7.68 4.55 2.44
CA LEU A 84 -8.23 3.73 1.37
C LEU A 84 -8.15 4.42 0.01
N GLN A 85 -8.36 5.73 -0.04
CA GLN A 85 -8.16 6.51 -1.25
C GLN A 85 -6.69 6.46 -1.72
N ASN A 86 -5.74 6.48 -0.79
CA ASN A 86 -4.32 6.31 -1.12
C ASN A 86 -4.01 4.88 -1.59
N PHE A 87 -4.48 3.86 -0.87
CA PHE A 87 -4.25 2.46 -1.24
C PHE A 87 -4.92 2.07 -2.56
N GLY A 88 -6.08 2.64 -2.88
CA GLY A 88 -6.80 2.41 -4.13
C GLY A 88 -6.05 2.84 -5.40
N ARG A 89 -4.91 3.53 -5.25
CA ARG A 89 -4.01 3.85 -6.37
C ARG A 89 -3.13 2.69 -6.78
N ALA A 90 -2.88 1.74 -5.88
CA ALA A 90 -2.13 0.54 -6.20
C ALA A 90 -2.96 -0.33 -7.16
N ASN A 91 -2.30 -0.86 -8.19
CA ASN A 91 -2.84 -1.92 -9.06
C ASN A 91 -4.22 -1.64 -9.66
N ARG A 92 -4.47 -0.41 -10.11
CA ARG A 92 -5.77 -0.03 -10.69
C ARG A 92 -6.13 -0.87 -11.92
N LYS A 93 -5.14 -1.20 -12.76
CA LYS A 93 -5.30 -2.08 -13.93
C LYS A 93 -5.36 -3.58 -13.60
N ARG A 94 -5.12 -3.96 -12.35
CA ARG A 94 -5.23 -5.35 -11.86
C ARG A 94 -4.29 -6.33 -12.56
N ASN A 95 -3.16 -5.84 -13.06
CA ASN A 95 -2.13 -6.61 -13.75
C ASN A 95 -0.96 -7.00 -12.83
N LEU A 96 -0.89 -6.44 -11.62
CA LEU A 96 0.14 -6.77 -10.63
C LEU A 96 -0.42 -7.75 -9.60
N ALA A 97 0.17 -8.95 -9.51
CA ALA A 97 -0.33 -10.01 -8.63
C ALA A 97 -0.05 -9.74 -7.14
N ASP A 98 0.92 -8.89 -6.85
CA ASP A 98 1.53 -8.72 -5.54
C ASP A 98 1.46 -7.29 -5.02
N ALA A 99 0.53 -6.49 -5.52
CA ALA A 99 0.42 -5.10 -5.13
C ALA A 99 -0.03 -4.90 -3.67
N GLN A 100 0.54 -3.87 -3.02
CA GLN A 100 0.43 -3.70 -1.57
C GLN A 100 0.22 -2.24 -1.16
N GLY A 101 -0.58 -2.06 -0.12
CA GLY A 101 -0.65 -0.83 0.66
C GLY A 101 0.11 -1.03 1.97
N ILE A 102 1.02 -0.12 2.29
CA ILE A 102 1.74 -0.07 3.55
C ILE A 102 1.44 1.25 4.24
N VAL A 103 1.08 1.22 5.52
CA VAL A 103 0.99 2.43 6.34
C VAL A 103 1.87 2.30 7.57
N TYR A 104 2.63 3.35 7.83
CA TYR A 104 3.48 3.48 8.99
C TYR A 104 2.73 4.14 10.13
N VAL A 105 2.61 3.41 11.25
CA VAL A 105 1.86 3.83 12.43
C VAL A 105 2.80 4.00 13.62
N SER A 106 2.79 5.15 14.28
CA SER A 106 3.63 5.34 15.47
C SER A 106 3.09 4.57 16.69
N LYS A 107 3.97 4.27 17.67
CA LYS A 107 3.54 3.70 18.97
C LYS A 107 2.45 4.55 19.64
N ASP A 108 2.59 5.87 19.59
CA ASP A 108 1.62 6.81 20.15
C ASP A 108 0.27 6.71 19.44
N ALA A 109 0.28 6.55 18.12
CA ALA A 109 -0.94 6.35 17.34
C ALA A 109 -1.65 5.04 17.73
N VAL A 110 -0.91 3.97 18.02
CA VAL A 110 -1.49 2.72 18.53
C VAL A 110 -2.08 2.89 19.93
N GLN A 111 -1.36 3.55 20.84
CA GLN A 111 -1.88 3.82 22.19
C GLN A 111 -3.15 4.67 22.14
N LYS A 112 -3.15 5.67 21.27
CA LYS A 112 -4.28 6.54 21.01
C LYS A 112 -5.48 5.78 20.43
N ALA A 113 -5.25 4.92 19.44
CA ALA A 113 -6.30 4.06 18.89
C ALA A 113 -6.97 3.21 19.98
N LYS A 114 -6.17 2.65 20.92
CA LYS A 114 -6.71 1.89 22.06
C LYS A 114 -7.63 2.73 22.95
N ARG A 115 -7.24 3.99 23.23
CA ARG A 115 -8.05 4.91 24.04
C ARG A 115 -9.37 5.24 23.35
N ILE A 116 -9.32 5.63 22.07
CA ILE A 116 -10.51 5.96 21.28
C ILE A 116 -11.49 4.77 21.26
N VAL A 117 -11.00 3.57 20.96
CA VAL A 117 -11.87 2.37 20.92
C VAL A 117 -12.43 2.03 22.30
N SER A 118 -11.68 2.24 23.39
CA SER A 118 -12.17 1.99 24.76
C SER A 118 -13.23 2.98 25.25
N GLN A 119 -13.26 4.20 24.71
CA GLN A 119 -14.20 5.25 25.12
C GLN A 119 -15.55 5.16 24.39
N GLY A 120 -15.62 4.42 23.28
CA GLY A 120 -16.81 4.26 22.46
C GLY A 120 -17.19 5.53 21.67
N ASP A 121 -18.34 5.47 20.98
CA ASP A 121 -18.82 6.54 20.07
C ASP A 121 -19.20 7.85 20.78
N ASN A 122 -19.12 7.91 22.11
CA ASN A 122 -19.48 9.08 22.93
C ASN A 122 -18.51 10.27 22.82
N THR A 123 -17.58 10.26 21.85
CA THR A 123 -16.61 11.33 21.66
C THR A 123 -16.53 11.75 20.19
N GLU A 124 -17.60 12.39 19.69
CA GLU A 124 -17.66 12.99 18.34
C GLU A 124 -16.54 14.02 18.07
N THR A 125 -15.78 14.44 19.07
CA THR A 125 -14.61 15.31 18.89
C THR A 125 -13.61 15.07 20.01
N THR A 126 -12.95 13.90 20.00
CA THR A 126 -11.64 13.85 20.67
C THR A 126 -10.75 14.89 19.96
N LYS A 127 -10.20 15.85 20.72
CA LYS A 127 -9.20 16.86 20.26
C LYS A 127 -7.98 16.26 19.56
N GLU A 128 -7.90 14.94 19.57
CA GLU A 128 -6.83 14.17 19.05
C GLU A 128 -7.23 13.74 17.62
N ASN A 129 -6.64 14.35 16.58
CA ASN A 129 -6.84 14.15 15.12
C ASN A 129 -6.91 12.71 14.52
N MET A 130 -7.58 11.73 15.12
CA MET A 130 -7.77 10.36 14.61
C MET A 130 -9.23 9.97 14.80
N GLN A 131 -9.89 9.54 13.73
CA GLN A 131 -11.27 9.07 13.80
C GLN A 131 -11.35 7.64 14.34
N ILE A 132 -12.52 7.29 14.90
CA ILE A 132 -12.77 5.94 15.41
C ILE A 132 -12.60 4.86 14.34
N SER A 133 -12.98 5.13 13.08
CA SER A 133 -12.78 4.22 11.95
C SER A 133 -11.32 3.87 11.74
N MET A 134 -10.44 4.89 11.77
CA MET A 134 -9.00 4.69 11.68
C MET A 134 -8.43 3.97 12.91
N ALA A 135 -8.94 4.28 14.10
CA ALA A 135 -8.54 3.60 15.34
C ALA A 135 -8.88 2.10 15.31
N ARG A 136 -10.10 1.74 14.93
CA ARG A 136 -10.52 0.34 14.75
C ARG A 136 -9.68 -0.34 13.68
N LEU A 137 -9.44 0.33 12.55
CA LEU A 137 -8.59 -0.18 11.47
C LEU A 137 -7.15 -0.41 11.92
N ILE A 138 -6.56 0.43 12.77
CA ILE A 138 -5.20 0.20 13.31
C ILE A 138 -5.18 -1.07 14.18
N LEU A 139 -6.18 -1.27 15.03
CA LEU A 139 -6.23 -2.37 16.01
C LEU A 139 -6.75 -3.70 15.48
N SER A 140 -7.43 -3.70 14.33
CA SER A 140 -8.04 -4.91 13.78
C SER A 140 -7.01 -5.98 13.41
N GLN A 141 -7.35 -7.25 13.63
CA GLN A 141 -6.49 -8.37 13.19
C GLN A 141 -6.56 -8.53 11.67
N CYS A 142 -7.76 -8.39 11.10
CA CYS A 142 -7.98 -8.40 9.67
C CYS A 142 -8.45 -7.02 9.18
N LYS A 143 -7.63 -6.38 8.34
CA LYS A 143 -7.96 -5.05 7.81
C LYS A 143 -9.12 -5.10 6.83
N VAL A 144 -9.18 -6.14 6.00
CA VAL A 144 -10.27 -6.35 5.03
C VAL A 144 -11.61 -6.47 5.75
N ASN A 145 -11.71 -7.31 6.78
CA ASN A 145 -12.96 -7.46 7.54
C ASN A 145 -13.40 -6.17 8.23
N GLU A 146 -12.45 -5.39 8.75
CA GLU A 146 -12.77 -4.11 9.37
C GLU A 146 -13.26 -3.10 8.34
N ILE A 147 -12.63 -3.03 7.16
CA ILE A 147 -13.11 -2.21 6.04
C ILE A 147 -14.51 -2.65 5.64
N ASP A 148 -14.76 -3.94 5.49
CA ASP A 148 -16.08 -4.45 5.14
C ASP A 148 -17.15 -4.06 6.17
N ALA A 149 -16.82 -4.13 7.46
CA ALA A 149 -17.71 -3.67 8.52
C ALA A 149 -17.90 -2.13 8.53
N LEU A 150 -16.87 -1.35 8.17
CA LEU A 150 -16.95 0.11 8.13
C LEU A 150 -17.81 0.64 6.97
N TYR A 151 -17.88 -0.07 5.84
CA TYR A 151 -18.63 0.34 4.65
C TYR A 151 -19.86 -0.54 4.37
N ASP A 152 -20.26 -1.40 5.32
CA ASP A 152 -21.36 -2.35 5.18
C ASP A 152 -21.25 -3.20 3.89
N ASN A 153 -20.03 -3.62 3.54
CA ASN A 153 -19.80 -4.47 2.39
C ASN A 153 -20.39 -5.86 2.65
N PRO A 154 -21.05 -6.49 1.65
CA PRO A 154 -21.59 -7.82 1.81
C PRO A 154 -20.46 -8.84 2.02
N PRO A 155 -20.71 -9.95 2.75
CA PRO A 155 -19.70 -10.97 3.01
C PRO A 155 -19.24 -11.70 1.73
N PHE A 156 -20.06 -11.63 0.67
CA PHE A 156 -19.80 -12.25 -0.63
C PHE A 156 -20.12 -11.27 -1.75
N ASP A 157 -19.26 -11.22 -2.76
CA ASP A 157 -19.52 -10.50 -3.99
C ASP A 157 -20.64 -11.19 -4.77
N MET A 158 -21.74 -10.47 -5.05
CA MET A 158 -22.76 -10.99 -5.95
C MET A 158 -22.21 -11.09 -7.38
N SER A 159 -22.40 -12.24 -8.03
CA SER A 159 -21.99 -12.42 -9.42
C SER A 159 -22.81 -11.51 -10.33
N CYS A 160 -22.13 -10.59 -11.03
CA CYS A 160 -22.76 -9.79 -12.07
C CYS A 160 -22.80 -10.59 -13.38
N THR A 161 -23.99 -10.67 -13.98
CA THR A 161 -24.24 -11.41 -15.23
C THR A 161 -24.33 -10.51 -16.46
N CYS A 162 -23.99 -9.23 -16.34
CA CYS A 162 -24.02 -8.32 -17.49
C CYS A 162 -22.94 -8.70 -18.51
N ALA A 163 -23.15 -8.35 -19.78
CA ALA A 163 -22.22 -8.69 -20.87
C ALA A 163 -20.78 -8.23 -20.60
N ILE A 164 -20.60 -7.08 -19.94
CA ILE A 164 -19.28 -6.54 -19.58
C ILE A 164 -18.61 -7.43 -18.52
N CYS A 165 -19.31 -7.82 -17.45
CA CYS A 165 -18.74 -8.69 -16.42
C CYS A 165 -18.52 -10.12 -16.90
N LEU A 166 -19.29 -10.60 -17.88
CA LEU A 166 -19.04 -11.91 -18.48
C LEU A 166 -17.78 -11.92 -19.35
N THR A 167 -17.48 -10.80 -20.02
CA THR A 167 -16.28 -10.66 -20.86
C THR A 167 -15.05 -10.21 -20.07
N THR A 168 -15.26 -9.45 -19.00
CA THR A 168 -14.24 -8.93 -18.08
C THR A 168 -14.69 -9.25 -16.65
N PRO A 169 -14.48 -10.49 -16.18
CA PRO A 169 -14.93 -10.88 -14.86
C PRO A 169 -14.32 -9.96 -13.78
N PRO A 170 -15.11 -9.63 -12.74
CA PRO A 170 -14.57 -8.94 -11.58
C PRO A 170 -13.46 -9.79 -10.94
N PRO A 171 -12.64 -9.19 -10.06
CA PRO A 171 -11.58 -9.92 -9.37
C PRO A 171 -12.18 -11.15 -8.66
N PRO A 172 -11.38 -12.22 -8.49
CA PRO A 172 -11.84 -13.36 -7.70
C PRO A 172 -12.33 -12.87 -6.35
N SER A 173 -13.42 -13.48 -5.90
CA SER A 173 -14.03 -13.23 -4.60
C SER A 173 -12.98 -13.24 -3.50
N ARG A 174 -13.22 -12.41 -2.48
CA ARG A 174 -12.51 -12.33 -1.20
C ARG A 174 -11.70 -13.60 -0.86
N ALA A 175 -10.42 -13.41 -0.53
CA ALA A 175 -9.61 -14.50 0.00
C ALA A 175 -10.27 -15.06 1.27
N GLN A 176 -10.45 -16.39 1.32
CA GLN A 176 -11.10 -17.05 2.46
C GLN A 176 -10.38 -16.75 3.77
N ASP A 177 -9.05 -16.65 3.72
CA ASP A 177 -8.21 -16.35 4.87
C ASP A 177 -7.61 -14.94 4.75
N CYS A 178 -7.67 -14.20 5.85
CA CYS A 178 -7.03 -12.90 5.93
C CYS A 178 -5.51 -13.04 6.00
N ASN A 179 -4.82 -12.44 5.03
CA ASN A 179 -3.36 -12.45 4.93
C ASN A 179 -2.72 -11.11 5.33
N CYS A 180 -3.46 -10.26 6.04
CA CYS A 180 -2.92 -8.99 6.55
C CYS A 180 -1.76 -9.29 7.49
N SER A 181 -0.62 -8.60 7.34
CA SER A 181 0.56 -8.83 8.18
C SER A 181 0.35 -8.44 9.65
N GLY A 182 -0.76 -7.75 9.96
CA GLY A 182 -0.93 -7.03 11.22
C GLY A 182 0.09 -5.90 11.35
N CYS A 183 0.15 -5.30 12.54
CA CYS A 183 1.22 -4.36 12.89
C CYS A 183 2.50 -5.16 13.17
N GLN A 184 3.51 -5.03 12.32
CA GLN A 184 4.83 -5.59 12.55
C GLN A 184 5.78 -4.49 13.02
N GLN A 185 6.62 -4.78 14.02
CA GLN A 185 7.72 -3.89 14.37
C GLN A 185 8.73 -3.94 13.23
N GLU A 186 9.24 -2.78 12.83
CA GLU A 186 10.44 -2.79 11.99
C GLU A 186 11.56 -3.43 12.81
N GLU A 187 12.09 -4.54 12.29
CA GLU A 187 13.27 -5.16 12.86
C GLU A 187 14.40 -4.14 12.76
N SER A 188 14.84 -3.58 13.88
CA SER A 188 15.99 -2.68 13.91
C SER A 188 17.20 -3.45 13.41
N GLU A 189 17.91 -2.91 12.41
CA GLU A 189 19.13 -3.46 11.78
C GLU A 189 20.35 -3.57 12.74
N GLU A 190 20.15 -3.82 14.03
CA GLU A 190 21.24 -4.00 14.99
C GLU A 190 22.00 -5.33 14.82
N THR A 191 21.75 -6.15 13.79
CA THR A 191 22.33 -7.51 13.65
C THR A 191 22.94 -7.90 12.30
N VAL A 192 23.31 -6.98 11.40
CA VAL A 192 24.15 -7.34 10.23
C VAL A 192 25.61 -6.90 10.35
N ALA A 193 25.97 -6.14 11.39
CA ALA A 193 27.37 -5.80 11.66
C ALA A 193 27.91 -6.55 12.89
N SER A 194 28.29 -7.82 12.72
CA SER A 194 29.19 -8.50 13.66
C SER A 194 30.62 -8.42 13.14
N ALA A 195 31.41 -7.51 13.71
CA ALA A 195 32.68 -7.80 14.37
C ALA A 195 33.55 -6.54 14.44
N ASP A 196 34.06 -6.30 15.64
CA ASP A 196 35.22 -5.47 15.95
C ASP A 196 35.03 -3.94 16.01
N SER A 197 34.61 -3.45 17.16
CA SER A 197 35.48 -2.56 17.96
C SER A 197 34.84 -2.16 19.28
N SER A 198 35.69 -2.20 20.30
CA SER A 198 35.42 -1.82 21.67
C SER A 198 35.40 -0.29 21.84
N MET A 199 34.71 0.14 22.91
CA MET A 199 34.74 1.46 23.55
C MET A 199 34.03 2.64 22.85
N VAL A 200 32.91 3.10 23.43
CA VAL A 200 32.79 4.31 24.28
C VAL A 200 31.29 4.54 24.54
N LYS A 201 30.86 4.36 25.80
CA LYS A 201 29.48 4.65 26.23
C LYS A 201 29.31 6.15 26.43
N LYS A 202 28.66 6.84 25.48
CA LYS A 202 28.06 8.16 25.70
C LYS A 202 26.54 8.02 25.63
N LYS A 203 25.89 8.08 26.80
CA LYS A 203 24.45 7.91 26.97
C LYS A 203 23.72 9.15 26.42
N ARG A 204 23.42 9.16 25.13
CA ARG A 204 22.42 10.06 24.54
C ARG A 204 21.05 9.39 24.72
N LYS A 205 20.12 10.11 25.34
CA LYS A 205 18.73 9.69 25.48
C LYS A 205 18.09 9.84 24.10
N GLU A 206 18.18 8.79 23.29
CA GLU A 206 17.42 8.69 22.05
C GLU A 206 15.96 8.42 22.37
N GLU A 207 15.12 9.33 21.93
CA GLU A 207 13.69 9.17 21.81
C GLU A 207 13.44 8.19 20.65
N LYS A 208 13.41 6.88 20.97
CA LYS A 208 13.11 5.82 20.00
C LYS A 208 11.61 5.84 19.68
N ASP A 209 11.22 6.76 18.81
CA ASP A 209 9.94 6.76 18.11
C ASP A 209 9.89 5.54 17.17
N GLY A 210 9.56 4.38 17.74
CA GLY A 210 9.38 3.17 16.97
C GLY A 210 8.10 3.26 16.15
N TYR A 211 8.21 3.00 14.85
CA TYR A 211 7.08 2.86 13.95
C TYR A 211 6.73 1.37 13.77
N LEU A 212 5.46 1.11 13.51
CA LEU A 212 4.89 -0.19 13.16
C LEU A 212 4.40 -0.11 11.72
N THR A 213 4.69 -1.13 10.92
CA THR A 213 4.20 -1.25 9.55
C THR A 213 2.91 -2.07 9.50
N LEU A 214 1.94 -1.58 8.74
CA LEU A 214 0.70 -2.27 8.39
C LEU A 214 0.70 -2.54 6.89
N ALA A 215 0.77 -3.81 6.47
CA ALA A 215 0.71 -4.18 5.06
C ALA A 215 -0.58 -4.95 4.71
N THR A 216 -1.24 -4.55 3.62
CA THR A 216 -2.35 -5.30 2.99
C THR A 216 -1.90 -5.84 1.64
N LYS A 217 -1.95 -7.16 1.45
CA LYS A 217 -1.64 -7.82 0.16
C LYS A 217 -2.93 -8.19 -0.57
N ASN A 218 -3.21 -7.52 -1.69
CA ASN A 218 -4.26 -7.94 -2.61
C ASN A 218 -3.71 -8.98 -3.58
N ARG A 219 -3.82 -10.27 -3.24
CA ARG A 219 -3.44 -11.36 -4.16
C ARG A 219 -4.62 -11.71 -5.06
N GLY A 220 -4.58 -11.24 -6.31
CA GLY A 220 -5.36 -11.82 -7.39
C GLY A 220 -4.74 -13.15 -7.81
N HIS A 221 -5.30 -14.28 -7.39
CA HIS A 221 -4.84 -15.60 -7.84
C HIS A 221 -5.24 -15.83 -9.30
N SER A 222 -4.28 -15.67 -10.23
CA SER A 222 -4.42 -16.16 -11.60
C SER A 222 -3.97 -17.63 -11.64
N ARG A 223 -4.91 -18.57 -11.49
CA ARG A 223 -4.70 -19.97 -11.87
C ARG A 223 -5.20 -20.14 -13.30
N ILE A 224 -4.30 -19.97 -14.27
CA ILE A 224 -4.51 -20.46 -15.63
C ILE A 224 -4.40 -21.99 -15.56
N GLY A 225 -5.55 -22.65 -15.37
CA GLY A 225 -5.69 -24.07 -15.63
C GLY A 225 -5.74 -24.29 -17.14
N SER A 226 -4.67 -24.87 -17.69
CA SER A 226 -4.62 -25.37 -19.06
C SER A 226 -5.62 -26.51 -19.23
N VAL A 227 -6.80 -26.20 -19.76
CA VAL A 227 -7.75 -27.22 -20.21
C VAL A 227 -7.31 -27.72 -21.58
N ALA A 228 -6.81 -28.95 -21.60
CA ALA A 228 -6.53 -29.71 -22.81
C ALA A 228 -7.81 -29.87 -23.65
N ARG A 229 -7.82 -29.31 -24.87
CA ARG A 229 -8.86 -29.60 -25.86
C ARG A 229 -8.63 -31.01 -26.42
N LYS A 230 -9.40 -31.99 -25.95
CA LYS A 230 -9.67 -33.22 -26.72
C LYS A 230 -10.56 -32.83 -27.91
N GLY A 231 -10.03 -32.94 -29.12
CA GLY A 231 -10.81 -32.75 -30.35
C GLY A 231 -11.86 -33.86 -30.54
N PRO A 232 -13.03 -33.56 -31.11
CA PRO A 232 -13.99 -34.60 -31.46
C PRO A 232 -13.62 -35.25 -32.80
N MET A 233 -13.56 -36.59 -32.81
CA MET A 233 -13.78 -37.40 -33.99
C MET A 233 -15.26 -37.33 -34.40
N GLY A 234 -15.51 -37.21 -35.70
CA GLY A 234 -16.80 -37.43 -36.35
C GLY A 234 -16.66 -37.07 -37.83
N GLN A 235 -16.27 -38.00 -38.69
CA GLN A 235 -17.18 -38.82 -39.52
C GLN A 235 -18.30 -38.01 -40.18
N TYR A 236 -18.13 -37.69 -41.46
CA TYR A 236 -19.20 -37.55 -42.44
C TYR A 236 -18.72 -38.12 -43.78
N GLY A 237 -19.44 -39.13 -44.26
CA GLY A 237 -19.39 -39.62 -45.63
C GLY A 237 -20.64 -39.18 -46.40
N GLY A 238 -20.55 -39.27 -47.73
CA GLY A 238 -21.60 -38.93 -48.71
C GLY A 238 -21.16 -37.74 -49.58
N ALA A 239 -21.00 -37.84 -50.91
CA ALA A 239 -21.37 -38.86 -51.89
C ALA A 239 -20.27 -39.03 -52.95
#